data_AF-A0AAV2JKK3-F1
#
_entry.id   AF-A0AAV2JKK3-F1
#
_cell.length_a   1.000
_cell.length_b   1.000
_cell.length_c   1.000
_cell.angle_alpha   90.00
_cell.angle_beta   90.00
_cell.angle_gamma   90.00
#
_symmetry.space_group_name_H-M   'P 1'
#
loop_
_entity.id
_entity.type
_entity.pdbx_description
1 polymer ?
#
loop_
_entity_poly.entity_id
_entity_poly.type
_entity_poly.pdbx_seq_one_letter_code
_entity_poly.pdbx_strand_id
1 'polypeptide(L)'
;MKQSSLKRSKRAKERKTKRERGESAAAPLALRWQDTASEEATDRETLTAPSQQSAGPHPDDSGLMKQMRAELQRLRTENTLLKEELKDLVLSPDSLRGNDAKVKYYTGVSYDILMTLYTCVEARIPQSALSTLTPFEMLIMVLMKLRLDLGQQDLAYRFSVSTSCVSKVFLDVVHVLFVRLRGLVLWPDRVDLLMSMPMEFRKDFGVKSSPSKSLKNHSPDEGSPDEDSPDGDSPDGDSPDGDSPDENSPDGESPDEDSPDGTLLMGLS
;
A
#
# COMPACT_ATOMS: atom_id res chain seq x y z
N MET A 1 -19.98 18.64 21.69
CA MET A 1 -19.42 18.39 20.34
C MET A 1 -18.45 19.48 19.82
N LYS A 2 -18.59 20.77 20.17
CA LYS A 2 -17.72 21.85 19.61
C LYS A 2 -16.24 21.80 20.05
N GLN A 3 -15.97 21.39 21.30
CA GLN A 3 -14.61 21.35 21.88
C GLN A 3 -13.66 20.33 21.20
N SER A 4 -14.16 19.18 20.76
CA SER A 4 -13.34 18.15 20.10
C SER A 4 -12.96 18.55 18.66
N SER A 5 -13.87 19.22 17.94
CA SER A 5 -13.62 19.77 16.61
C SER A 5 -12.53 20.85 16.63
N LEU A 6 -12.60 21.78 17.60
CA LEU A 6 -11.59 22.82 17.81
C LEU A 6 -10.21 22.23 18.12
N LYS A 7 -10.13 21.19 18.96
CA LYS A 7 -8.86 20.49 19.26
C LYS A 7 -8.27 19.81 18.03
N ARG A 8 -9.11 19.18 17.20
CA ARG A 8 -8.67 18.52 15.95
C ARG A 8 -8.18 19.55 14.92
N SER A 9 -8.88 20.68 14.78
CA SER A 9 -8.47 21.79 13.90
C SER A 9 -7.16 22.42 14.33
N LYS A 10 -6.96 22.67 15.64
CA LYS A 10 -5.69 23.21 16.17
C LYS A 10 -4.51 22.28 15.88
N ARG A 11 -4.67 20.97 16.13
CA ARG A 11 -3.64 19.96 15.82
C ARG A 11 -3.32 19.87 14.33
N ALA A 12 -4.31 20.07 13.46
CA ALA A 12 -4.10 20.08 12.01
C ALA A 12 -3.27 21.30 11.58
N LYS A 13 -3.57 22.49 12.12
CA LYS A 13 -2.79 23.72 11.86
C LYS A 13 -1.35 23.58 12.36
N GLU A 14 -1.15 23.02 13.55
CA GLU A 14 0.17 22.81 14.16
C GLU A 14 1.03 21.80 13.39
N ARG A 15 0.40 20.78 12.78
CA ARG A 15 1.10 19.86 11.85
C ARG A 15 1.51 20.54 10.56
N LYS A 16 0.68 21.44 10.02
CA LYS A 16 0.97 22.19 8.79
C LYS A 16 2.17 23.12 8.99
N THR A 17 2.17 23.91 10.08
CA THR A 17 3.29 24.81 10.38
C THR A 17 4.59 24.06 10.69
N LYS A 18 4.51 22.90 11.36
CA LYS A 18 5.69 22.04 11.58
C LYS A 18 6.24 21.46 10.28
N ARG A 19 5.38 21.18 9.29
CA ARG A 19 5.79 20.69 7.96
C ARG A 19 6.52 21.78 7.17
N GLU A 20 5.95 22.99 7.11
CA GLU A 20 6.56 24.14 6.43
C GLU A 20 7.94 24.47 7.03
N ARG A 21 8.08 24.40 8.37
CA ARG A 21 9.37 24.59 9.06
C ARG A 21 10.37 23.47 8.80
N GLY A 22 9.90 22.24 8.59
CA GLY A 22 10.73 21.08 8.24
C GLY A 22 11.22 21.13 6.80
N GLU A 23 10.37 21.54 5.85
CA GLU A 23 10.73 21.73 4.44
C GLU A 23 11.77 22.87 4.27
N SER A 24 11.62 24.00 4.98
CA SER A 24 12.66 25.05 5.00
C SER A 24 13.98 24.62 5.67
N ALA A 25 13.95 23.69 6.64
CA ALA A 25 15.15 23.17 7.29
C ALA A 25 15.82 22.03 6.49
N ALA A 26 15.08 21.35 5.61
CA ALA A 26 15.61 20.34 4.70
C ALA A 26 16.36 20.96 3.50
N ALA A 27 15.97 22.16 3.06
CA ALA A 27 16.63 22.90 1.98
C ALA A 27 18.15 23.11 2.20
N PRO A 28 18.65 23.56 3.37
CA PRO A 28 20.09 23.69 3.60
C PRO A 28 20.83 22.36 3.76
N LEU A 29 20.15 21.26 4.11
CA LEU A 29 20.76 19.93 4.22
C LEU A 29 20.93 19.27 2.85
N ALA A 30 20.10 19.59 1.85
CA ALA A 30 20.23 19.10 0.47
C ALA A 30 21.49 19.64 -0.24
N LEU A 31 22.00 20.82 0.17
CA LEU A 31 23.24 21.42 -0.35
C LEU A 31 24.51 20.77 0.22
N ARG A 32 24.43 20.00 1.31
CA ARG A 32 25.60 19.40 1.98
C ARG A 32 26.05 18.08 1.35
N TRP A 33 25.23 17.45 0.51
CA TRP A 33 25.52 16.13 -0.07
C TRP A 33 26.02 16.17 -1.52
N GLN A 34 26.11 17.35 -2.14
CA GLN A 34 26.61 17.46 -3.52
C GLN A 34 28.15 17.46 -3.62
N ASP A 35 28.88 17.74 -2.53
CA ASP A 35 30.35 17.81 -2.55
C ASP A 35 31.09 16.49 -2.27
N THR A 36 30.38 15.35 -2.08
CA THR A 36 31.05 14.06 -1.78
C THR A 36 30.90 13.00 -2.87
N ALA A 37 30.36 13.35 -4.03
CA ALA A 37 30.05 12.39 -5.10
C ALA A 37 30.92 12.53 -6.37
N SER A 38 31.91 13.44 -6.42
CA SER A 38 32.68 13.72 -7.66
C SER A 38 34.16 13.31 -7.65
N GLU A 39 34.66 12.56 -6.66
CA GLU A 39 36.08 12.15 -6.60
C GLU A 39 36.33 10.63 -6.67
N GLU A 40 35.58 9.91 -7.52
CA GLU A 40 36.01 8.58 -8.00
C GLU A 40 35.87 8.47 -9.52
N ALA A 41 36.75 9.16 -10.27
CA ALA A 41 37.16 8.79 -11.63
C ALA A 41 38.36 9.63 -12.09
N THR A 42 39.55 9.04 -12.07
CA THR A 42 40.77 9.47 -12.78
C THR A 42 41.39 8.18 -13.35
N ASP A 43 41.87 8.04 -14.60
CA ASP A 43 42.35 8.98 -15.61
C ASP A 43 42.33 8.30 -17.00
N ARG A 44 42.18 9.09 -18.07
CA ARG A 44 43.04 8.97 -19.25
C ARG A 44 43.19 10.32 -19.99
N GLU A 45 44.47 10.69 -20.11
CA GLU A 45 45.12 11.57 -21.10
C GLU A 45 45.18 13.10 -20.88
N THR A 46 46.36 13.48 -20.37
CA THR A 46 47.33 14.43 -20.94
C THR A 46 46.88 15.88 -21.16
N LEU A 47 47.28 16.78 -20.24
CA LEU A 47 47.66 18.15 -20.62
C LEU A 47 48.88 18.67 -19.83
N THR A 48 49.74 19.30 -20.63
CA THR A 48 51.03 19.95 -20.40
C THR A 48 51.10 20.93 -19.23
N ALA A 49 52.24 20.92 -18.53
CA ALA A 49 52.63 21.85 -17.45
C ALA A 49 52.76 23.32 -17.93
N PRO A 50 52.77 24.31 -17.00
CA PRO A 50 54.08 24.76 -16.52
C PRO A 50 54.18 25.21 -15.04
N SER A 51 55.41 25.04 -14.52
CA SER A 51 56.14 25.85 -13.51
C SER A 51 55.72 25.88 -12.03
N GLN A 52 56.41 25.01 -11.27
CA GLN A 52 57.24 25.26 -10.07
C GLN A 52 56.79 26.28 -8.99
N GLN A 53 56.52 25.77 -7.78
CA GLN A 53 57.14 26.29 -6.55
C GLN A 53 57.13 25.26 -5.40
N SER A 54 58.34 24.92 -4.96
CA SER A 54 58.81 24.24 -3.74
C SER A 54 57.83 23.84 -2.62
N ALA A 55 57.78 22.54 -2.37
CA ALA A 55 57.95 21.92 -1.04
C ALA A 55 58.21 20.42 -1.26
N GLY A 56 59.36 19.90 -0.79
CA GLY A 56 59.69 18.48 -0.94
C GLY A 56 58.69 17.59 -0.20
N PRO A 57 58.44 16.34 -0.64
CA PRO A 57 57.57 15.42 0.08
C PRO A 57 58.21 15.09 1.44
N HIS A 58 57.53 15.42 2.54
CA HIS A 58 57.94 14.96 3.87
C HIS A 58 57.79 13.42 3.89
N PRO A 59 58.87 12.64 4.03
CA PRO A 59 58.86 11.19 3.79
C PRO A 59 57.99 10.42 4.81
N ASP A 60 57.76 11.00 5.99
CA ASP A 60 56.99 10.38 7.07
C ASP A 60 55.47 10.49 6.88
N ASP A 61 54.98 11.46 6.10
CA ASP A 61 53.54 11.64 5.84
C ASP A 61 53.03 10.67 4.77
N SER A 62 53.91 10.19 3.90
CA SER A 62 53.59 9.21 2.84
C SER A 62 53.15 7.86 3.41
N GLY A 63 53.81 7.40 4.48
CA GLY A 63 53.46 6.15 5.17
C GLY A 63 52.12 6.22 5.88
N LEU A 64 51.89 7.30 6.63
CA LEU A 64 50.64 7.55 7.34
C LEU A 64 49.46 7.73 6.38
N MET A 65 49.64 8.51 5.31
CA MET A 65 48.62 8.70 4.26
C MET A 65 48.29 7.41 3.52
N LYS A 66 49.27 6.52 3.32
CA LYS A 66 49.06 5.20 2.71
C LYS A 66 48.30 4.26 3.65
N GLN A 67 48.64 4.26 4.94
CA GLN A 67 47.91 3.50 5.96
C GLN A 67 46.46 4.00 6.09
N MET A 68 46.26 5.31 6.11
CA MET A 68 44.92 5.91 6.17
C MET A 68 44.09 5.59 4.93
N ARG A 69 44.69 5.62 3.72
CA ARG A 69 44.02 5.17 2.48
C ARG A 69 43.63 3.70 2.52
N ALA A 70 44.53 2.83 3.00
CA ALA A 70 44.25 1.41 3.14
C ALA A 70 43.10 1.16 4.13
N GLU A 71 43.07 1.89 5.25
CA GLU A 71 41.99 1.79 6.23
C GLU A 71 40.66 2.33 5.70
N LEU A 72 40.66 3.45 4.96
CA LEU A 72 39.46 3.94 4.29
C LEU A 72 38.91 2.94 3.27
N GLN A 73 39.79 2.27 2.50
CA GLN A 73 39.39 1.21 1.59
C GLN A 73 38.82 0.00 2.35
N ARG A 74 39.45 -0.41 3.46
CA ARG A 74 38.95 -1.49 4.33
C ARG A 74 37.57 -1.15 4.89
N LEU A 75 37.38 0.04 5.45
CA LEU A 75 36.11 0.47 6.01
C LEU A 75 35.01 0.60 4.94
N ARG A 76 35.36 1.03 3.72
CA ARG A 76 34.42 1.06 2.60
C ARG A 76 33.98 -0.34 2.18
N THR A 77 34.93 -1.26 2.03
CA THR A 77 34.62 -2.66 1.69
C THR A 77 33.78 -3.36 2.77
N GLU A 78 34.10 -3.13 4.04
CA GLU A 78 33.30 -3.64 5.16
C GLU A 78 31.89 -3.04 5.16
N ASN A 79 31.75 -1.73 4.93
CA ASN A 79 30.43 -1.10 4.80
C ASN A 79 29.63 -1.63 3.60
N THR A 80 30.26 -1.94 2.47
CA THR A 80 29.55 -2.53 1.33
C THR A 80 29.03 -3.92 1.68
N LEU A 81 29.84 -4.75 2.33
CA LEU A 81 29.44 -6.11 2.73
C LEU A 81 28.32 -6.08 3.78
N LEU A 82 28.45 -5.24 4.82
CA LEU A 82 27.42 -5.11 5.86
C LEU A 82 26.09 -4.60 5.29
N LYS A 83 26.14 -3.71 4.30
CA LYS A 83 24.92 -3.24 3.60
C LYS A 83 24.28 -4.35 2.78
N GLU A 84 25.06 -5.26 2.21
CA GLU A 84 24.53 -6.44 1.51
C GLU A 84 23.89 -7.41 2.50
N GLU A 85 24.56 -7.72 3.60
CA GLU A 85 24.02 -8.60 4.64
C GLU A 85 22.73 -8.05 5.26
N LEU A 86 22.64 -6.73 5.46
CA LEU A 86 21.42 -6.07 5.91
C LEU A 86 20.25 -6.22 4.93
N LYS A 87 20.51 -6.23 3.61
CA LYS A 87 19.44 -6.38 2.60
C LYS A 87 18.75 -7.73 2.71
N ASP A 88 19.47 -8.79 3.10
CA ASP A 88 18.91 -10.14 3.27
C ASP A 88 18.03 -10.25 4.52
N LEU A 89 18.26 -9.39 5.53
CA LEU A 89 17.47 -9.32 6.75
C LEU A 89 16.18 -8.51 6.57
N VAL A 90 16.20 -7.46 5.75
CA VAL A 90 15.00 -6.66 5.43
C VAL A 90 13.97 -7.54 4.74
N LEU A 91 12.69 -7.41 5.07
CA LEU A 91 11.59 -8.14 4.40
C LEU A 91 11.21 -7.46 3.08
N SER A 92 12.15 -7.38 2.14
CA SER A 92 11.95 -6.82 0.80
C SER A 92 11.59 -7.91 -0.23
N PRO A 93 11.02 -7.57 -1.39
CA PRO A 93 10.77 -8.54 -2.47
C PRO A 93 12.04 -9.30 -2.85
N ASP A 94 13.17 -8.60 -2.98
CA ASP A 94 14.45 -9.19 -3.38
C ASP A 94 14.99 -10.15 -2.33
N SER A 95 14.92 -9.79 -1.04
CA SER A 95 15.38 -10.65 0.08
C SER A 95 14.59 -11.95 0.23
N LEU A 96 13.36 -11.98 -0.28
CA LEU A 96 12.42 -13.09 -0.15
C LEU A 96 12.44 -13.99 -1.38
N ARG A 97 12.98 -13.49 -2.50
CA ARG A 97 13.12 -14.23 -3.75
C ARG A 97 14.01 -15.44 -3.53
N GLY A 98 13.54 -16.61 -3.96
CA GLY A 98 14.28 -17.87 -3.83
C GLY A 98 14.21 -18.53 -2.45
N ASN A 99 13.56 -17.93 -1.45
CA ASN A 99 13.40 -18.51 -0.12
C ASN A 99 11.91 -18.74 0.23
N ASP A 100 11.27 -19.67 -0.50
CA ASP A 100 9.83 -19.94 -0.32
C ASP A 100 9.48 -20.43 1.10
N ALA A 101 10.42 -21.10 1.78
CA ALA A 101 10.24 -21.52 3.16
C ALA A 101 10.07 -20.33 4.11
N LYS A 102 10.93 -19.29 3.99
CA LYS A 102 10.82 -18.05 4.76
C LYS A 102 9.53 -17.31 4.42
N VAL A 103 9.17 -17.24 3.13
CA VAL A 103 7.92 -16.59 2.68
C VAL A 103 6.70 -17.28 3.28
N LYS A 104 6.60 -18.60 3.11
CA LYS A 104 5.47 -19.40 3.61
C LYS A 104 5.34 -19.35 5.13
N TYR A 105 6.46 -19.29 5.85
CA TYR A 105 6.45 -19.08 7.29
C TYR A 105 5.80 -17.75 7.68
N TYR A 106 6.21 -16.66 7.03
CA TYR A 106 5.71 -15.32 7.37
C TYR A 106 4.31 -15.03 6.84
N THR A 107 3.98 -15.43 5.62
CA THR A 107 2.74 -15.00 4.94
C THR A 107 1.71 -16.12 4.80
N GLY A 108 2.12 -17.38 4.93
CA GLY A 108 1.27 -18.55 4.69
C GLY A 108 1.10 -18.92 3.22
N VAL A 109 1.65 -18.14 2.29
CA VAL A 109 1.55 -18.37 0.83
C VAL A 109 2.95 -18.48 0.22
N SER A 110 3.05 -19.04 -0.98
CA SER A 110 4.31 -19.08 -1.73
C SER A 110 4.66 -17.72 -2.33
N TYR A 111 5.94 -17.51 -2.68
CA TYR A 111 6.46 -16.25 -3.23
C TYR A 111 5.70 -15.79 -4.48
N ASP A 112 5.37 -16.71 -5.39
CA ASP A 112 4.63 -16.38 -6.61
C ASP A 112 3.21 -15.88 -6.32
N ILE A 113 2.54 -16.50 -5.34
CA ILE A 113 1.21 -16.07 -4.88
C ILE A 113 1.32 -14.71 -4.19
N LEU A 114 2.36 -14.50 -3.37
CA LEU A 114 2.61 -13.23 -2.70
C LEU A 114 2.82 -12.09 -3.72
N MET A 115 3.61 -12.31 -4.76
CA MET A 115 3.83 -11.31 -5.81
C MET A 115 2.57 -11.06 -6.62
N THR A 116 1.84 -12.11 -7.00
CA THR A 116 0.56 -11.96 -7.72
C THR A 116 -0.44 -11.17 -6.86
N LEU A 117 -0.51 -11.47 -5.57
CA LEU A 117 -1.34 -10.73 -4.62
C LEU A 117 -0.91 -9.27 -4.55
N TYR A 118 0.40 -9.01 -4.42
CA TYR A 118 0.97 -7.67 -4.39
C TYR A 118 0.55 -6.86 -5.62
N THR A 119 0.76 -7.38 -6.83
CA THR A 119 0.35 -6.73 -8.09
C THR A 119 -1.16 -6.46 -8.13
N CYS A 120 -1.98 -7.33 -7.55
CA CYS A 120 -3.44 -7.12 -7.51
C CYS A 120 -3.88 -5.98 -6.58
N VAL A 121 -3.11 -5.69 -5.52
CA VAL A 121 -3.51 -4.78 -4.44
C VAL A 121 -2.72 -3.48 -4.39
N GLU A 122 -1.49 -3.44 -4.94
CA GLU A 122 -0.55 -2.31 -4.85
C GLU A 122 -1.21 -0.97 -5.20
N ALA A 123 -1.96 -0.91 -6.30
CA ALA A 123 -2.64 0.31 -6.77
C ALA A 123 -3.71 0.87 -5.80
N ARG A 124 -4.14 0.08 -4.81
CA ARG A 124 -5.19 0.43 -3.84
C ARG A 124 -4.65 0.61 -2.42
N ILE A 125 -3.36 0.36 -2.18
CA ILE A 125 -2.75 0.56 -0.87
C ILE A 125 -2.53 2.07 -0.67
N PRO A 126 -3.08 2.67 0.40
CA PRO A 126 -2.90 4.09 0.64
C PRO A 126 -1.46 4.39 1.06
N GLN A 127 -0.68 4.96 0.16
CA GLN A 127 0.61 5.54 0.49
C GLN A 127 0.43 6.97 0.98
N SER A 128 0.76 7.21 2.25
CA SER A 128 0.94 8.58 2.72
C SER A 128 2.30 9.09 2.27
N ALA A 129 2.39 10.31 1.75
CA ALA A 129 3.66 10.95 1.40
C ALA A 129 4.64 11.10 2.58
N LEU A 130 4.15 10.90 3.82
CA LEU A 130 4.94 10.89 5.06
C LEU A 130 5.19 9.47 5.59
N SER A 131 4.74 8.44 4.88
CA SER A 131 4.92 7.04 5.28
C SER A 131 6.35 6.62 4.96
N THR A 132 7.03 6.09 5.96
CA THR A 132 8.33 5.43 5.78
C THR A 132 8.19 4.01 5.22
N LEU A 133 6.97 3.46 5.22
CA LEU A 133 6.69 2.10 4.75
C LEU A 133 6.29 2.10 3.28
N THR A 134 6.90 1.19 2.53
CA THR A 134 6.53 0.83 1.17
C THR A 134 5.22 0.05 1.13
N PRO A 135 4.51 -0.02 -0.01
CA PRO A 135 3.27 -0.79 -0.13
C PRO A 135 3.52 -2.28 0.12
N PHE A 136 4.69 -2.77 -0.30
CA PHE A 136 5.10 -4.14 -0.07
C PHE A 136 5.28 -4.44 1.43
N GLU A 137 5.98 -3.57 2.16
CA GLU A 137 6.14 -3.70 3.62
C GLU A 137 4.81 -3.65 4.35
N MET A 138 3.89 -2.77 3.91
CA MET A 138 2.53 -2.70 4.47
C MET A 138 1.78 -4.02 4.25
N LEU A 139 1.85 -4.59 3.03
CA LEU A 139 1.22 -5.88 2.72
C LEU A 139 1.81 -7.02 3.56
N ILE A 140 3.13 -7.17 3.58
CA ILE A 140 3.76 -8.28 4.30
C ILE A 140 3.55 -8.17 5.81
N MET A 141 3.56 -6.96 6.38
CA MET A 141 3.24 -6.73 7.78
C MET A 141 1.82 -7.23 8.12
N VAL A 142 0.84 -6.99 7.24
CA VAL A 142 -0.54 -7.47 7.43
C VAL A 142 -0.62 -8.99 7.29
N LEU A 143 0.04 -9.57 6.28
CA LEU A 143 0.05 -11.03 6.10
C LEU A 143 0.71 -11.75 7.29
N MET A 144 1.81 -11.20 7.81
CA MET A 144 2.44 -11.69 9.04
C MET A 144 1.50 -11.63 10.23
N LYS A 145 0.76 -10.53 10.38
CA LYS A 145 -0.25 -10.42 11.44
C LYS A 145 -1.36 -11.46 11.31
N LEU A 146 -1.87 -11.69 10.10
CA LEU A 146 -2.95 -12.66 9.85
C LEU A 146 -2.47 -14.11 10.03
N ARG A 147 -1.23 -14.42 9.64
CA ARG A 147 -0.69 -15.78 9.64
C ARG A 147 -0.17 -16.23 11.00
N LEU A 148 0.56 -15.34 11.69
CA LEU A 148 1.31 -15.63 12.91
C LEU A 148 0.68 -15.00 14.16
N ASP A 149 -0.40 -14.22 14.01
CA ASP A 149 -1.06 -13.48 15.08
C ASP A 149 -0.10 -12.61 15.93
N LEU A 150 0.85 -11.96 15.26
CA LEU A 150 1.82 -11.11 15.93
C LEU A 150 1.14 -9.88 16.58
N GLY A 151 1.58 -9.56 17.79
CA GLY A 151 1.18 -8.35 18.50
C GLY A 151 1.63 -7.09 17.76
N GLN A 152 0.87 -5.98 17.89
CA GLN A 152 1.22 -4.72 17.21
C GLN A 152 2.58 -4.16 17.65
N GLN A 153 3.00 -4.48 18.88
CA GLN A 153 4.29 -4.05 19.43
C GLN A 153 5.47 -4.73 18.71
N ASP A 154 5.36 -6.02 18.40
CA ASP A 154 6.41 -6.75 17.69
C ASP A 154 6.57 -6.19 16.27
N LEU A 155 5.46 -6.03 15.55
CA LEU A 155 5.45 -5.44 14.21
C LEU A 155 5.99 -4.00 14.22
N ALA A 156 5.68 -3.22 15.26
CA ALA A 156 6.23 -1.87 15.43
C ALA A 156 7.76 -1.87 15.51
N TYR A 157 8.35 -2.81 16.27
CA TYR A 157 9.81 -2.95 16.34
C TYR A 157 10.40 -3.45 15.03
N ARG A 158 9.81 -4.48 14.42
CA ARG A 158 10.33 -5.08 13.18
C ARG A 158 10.36 -4.10 12.01
N PHE A 159 9.33 -3.29 11.88
CA PHE A 159 9.19 -2.30 10.80
C PHE A 159 9.64 -0.88 11.22
N SER A 160 10.19 -0.73 12.43
CA SER A 160 10.65 0.56 12.97
C SER A 160 9.59 1.67 12.90
N VAL A 161 8.32 1.34 13.19
CA VAL A 161 7.19 2.27 13.19
C VAL A 161 6.49 2.29 14.55
N SER A 162 5.63 3.29 14.78
CA SER A 162 4.79 3.30 15.99
C SER A 162 3.69 2.23 15.94
N THR A 163 3.26 1.72 17.09
CA THR A 163 2.11 0.79 17.19
C THR A 163 0.82 1.37 16.60
N SER A 164 0.64 2.68 16.73
CA SER A 164 -0.47 3.42 16.11
C SER A 164 -0.39 3.44 14.58
N CYS A 165 0.82 3.37 14.01
CA CYS A 165 1.02 3.21 12.58
C CYS A 165 0.61 1.79 12.16
N VAL A 166 1.12 0.76 12.83
CA VAL A 166 0.77 -0.65 12.58
C VAL A 166 -0.74 -0.86 12.60
N SER A 167 -1.43 -0.32 13.61
CA SER A 167 -2.89 -0.45 13.72
C SER A 167 -3.63 0.17 12.55
N LYS A 168 -3.16 1.30 12.01
CA LYS A 168 -3.80 1.95 10.85
C LYS A 168 -3.53 1.16 9.58
N VAL A 169 -2.26 0.84 9.33
CA VAL A 169 -1.86 0.05 8.16
C VAL A 169 -2.61 -1.28 8.13
N PHE A 170 -2.75 -1.94 9.27
CA PHE A 170 -3.52 -3.18 9.36
C PHE A 170 -4.96 -3.00 8.89
N LEU A 171 -5.69 -2.01 9.43
CA LEU A 171 -7.09 -1.78 9.06
C LEU A 171 -7.23 -1.38 7.59
N ASP A 172 -6.37 -0.49 7.10
CA ASP A 172 -6.42 0.01 5.73
C ASP A 172 -6.15 -1.12 4.73
N VAL A 173 -5.08 -1.90 4.94
CA VAL A 173 -4.68 -2.98 4.02
C VAL A 173 -5.63 -4.17 4.11
N VAL A 174 -6.12 -4.55 5.30
CA VAL A 174 -7.14 -5.62 5.42
C VAL A 174 -8.42 -5.25 4.68
N HIS A 175 -8.85 -3.99 4.76
CA HIS A 175 -10.00 -3.52 3.99
C HIS A 175 -9.74 -3.59 2.48
N VAL A 176 -8.55 -3.19 2.01
CA VAL A 176 -8.15 -3.32 0.61
C VAL A 176 -8.17 -4.79 0.16
N LEU A 177 -7.59 -5.69 0.96
CA LEU A 177 -7.59 -7.14 0.70
C LEU A 177 -9.01 -7.67 0.59
N PHE A 178 -9.91 -7.32 1.51
CA PHE A 178 -11.32 -7.73 1.44
C PHE A 178 -11.98 -7.27 0.14
N VAL A 179 -11.86 -5.98 -0.21
CA VAL A 179 -12.50 -5.43 -1.42
C VAL A 179 -11.95 -6.10 -2.68
N ARG A 180 -10.65 -6.42 -2.72
CA ARG A 180 -10.00 -7.00 -3.90
C ARG A 180 -10.19 -8.51 -4.03
N LEU A 181 -10.24 -9.23 -2.91
CA LEU A 181 -10.24 -10.69 -2.88
C LEU A 181 -11.63 -11.30 -2.67
N ARG A 182 -12.65 -10.52 -2.27
CA ARG A 182 -14.01 -11.05 -2.03
C ARG A 182 -14.60 -11.81 -3.22
N GLY A 183 -14.24 -11.44 -4.45
CA GLY A 183 -14.71 -12.10 -5.67
C GLY A 183 -13.99 -13.41 -5.98
N LEU A 184 -12.86 -13.71 -5.31
CA LEU A 184 -12.15 -14.98 -5.44
C LEU A 184 -12.72 -16.06 -4.52
N VAL A 185 -13.52 -15.66 -3.52
CA VAL A 185 -14.17 -16.61 -2.61
C VAL A 185 -15.54 -16.95 -3.17
N LEU A 186 -15.68 -18.18 -3.65
CA LEU A 186 -16.98 -18.77 -3.96
C LEU A 186 -17.66 -19.10 -2.63
N TRP A 187 -18.65 -18.30 -2.26
CA TRP A 187 -19.51 -18.61 -1.13
C TRP A 187 -20.62 -19.54 -1.61
N PRO A 188 -20.73 -20.78 -1.08
CA PRO A 188 -21.77 -21.70 -1.48
C PRO A 188 -23.15 -21.16 -1.10
N ASP A 189 -24.15 -21.44 -1.93
CA ASP A 189 -25.51 -21.01 -1.66
C ASP A 189 -26.05 -21.67 -0.39
N ARG A 190 -27.07 -21.04 0.21
CA ARG A 190 -27.66 -21.53 1.45
C ARG A 190 -28.13 -22.99 1.34
N VAL A 191 -28.60 -23.41 0.16
CA VAL A 191 -29.04 -24.78 -0.09
C VAL A 191 -27.85 -25.74 -0.04
N ASP A 192 -26.75 -25.43 -0.72
CA ASP A 192 -25.54 -26.25 -0.74
C ASP A 192 -24.90 -26.37 0.65
N LEU A 193 -24.93 -25.27 1.42
CA LEU A 193 -24.47 -25.27 2.81
C LEU A 193 -25.32 -26.17 3.70
N LEU A 194 -26.64 -26.21 3.49
CA LEU A 194 -27.55 -27.08 4.23
C LEU A 194 -27.39 -28.55 3.84
N MET A 195 -27.17 -28.84 2.56
CA MET A 195 -26.94 -30.20 2.07
C MET A 195 -25.62 -30.78 2.60
N SER A 196 -24.58 -29.95 2.68
CA SER A 196 -23.28 -30.31 3.24
C SER A 196 -23.20 -30.21 4.78
N MET A 197 -24.28 -29.75 5.44
CA MET A 197 -24.30 -29.55 6.90
C MET A 197 -24.20 -30.89 7.64
N PRO A 198 -23.16 -31.09 8.49
CA PRO A 198 -23.04 -32.28 9.32
C PRO A 198 -24.25 -32.45 10.25
N MET A 199 -24.61 -33.69 10.55
CA MET A 199 -25.84 -34.00 11.31
C MET A 199 -25.91 -33.32 12.68
N GLU A 200 -24.76 -33.13 13.35
CA GLU A 200 -24.68 -32.45 14.64
C GLU A 200 -25.15 -30.99 14.57
N PHE A 201 -24.74 -30.27 13.52
CA PHE A 201 -25.09 -28.86 13.31
C PHE A 201 -26.52 -28.66 12.82
N ARG A 202 -27.17 -29.69 12.25
CA ARG A 202 -28.58 -29.58 11.81
C ARG A 202 -29.56 -29.33 12.96
N LYS A 203 -29.21 -29.72 14.19
CA LYS A 203 -30.06 -29.48 15.37
C LYS A 203 -30.25 -27.99 15.64
N ASP A 204 -29.17 -27.22 15.46
CA ASP A 204 -29.14 -25.78 15.76
C ASP A 204 -29.39 -24.93 14.52
N PHE A 205 -28.94 -25.39 13.35
CA PHE A 205 -28.90 -24.60 12.10
C PHE A 205 -29.70 -25.20 10.93
N GLY A 206 -30.28 -26.39 11.10
CA GLY A 206 -31.13 -27.01 10.08
C GLY A 206 -32.38 -26.20 9.82
N VAL A 207 -32.92 -26.28 8.60
CA VAL A 207 -34.22 -25.70 8.27
C VAL A 207 -35.26 -26.40 9.15
N LYS A 208 -35.73 -25.69 10.18
CA LYS A 208 -36.94 -26.08 10.90
C LYS A 208 -38.06 -25.95 9.89
N SER A 209 -38.45 -27.06 9.25
CA SER A 209 -39.75 -27.13 8.61
C SER A 209 -40.78 -26.94 9.73
N SER A 210 -41.22 -25.70 9.93
CA SER A 210 -42.43 -25.42 10.69
C SER A 210 -43.51 -26.33 10.10
N PRO A 211 -44.24 -27.10 10.91
CA PRO A 211 -45.31 -27.93 10.37
C PRO A 211 -46.28 -26.99 9.69
N SER A 212 -46.41 -27.11 8.37
CA SER A 212 -47.44 -26.43 7.60
C SER A 212 -48.76 -26.60 8.35
N LYS A 213 -49.41 -25.47 8.62
CA LYS A 213 -50.77 -25.42 9.16
C LYS A 213 -51.61 -26.46 8.42
N SER A 214 -52.26 -27.32 9.18
CA SER A 214 -53.18 -28.37 8.71
C SER A 214 -54.02 -27.87 7.54
N LEU A 215 -53.68 -28.32 6.32
CA LEU A 215 -54.67 -28.47 5.28
C LEU A 215 -55.53 -29.67 5.70
N LYS A 216 -56.74 -29.38 6.17
CA LYS A 216 -57.80 -30.36 6.29
C LYS A 216 -58.06 -30.89 4.88
N ASN A 217 -57.55 -32.08 4.59
CA ASN A 217 -58.01 -32.87 3.47
C ASN A 217 -59.47 -33.25 3.75
N HIS A 218 -60.40 -32.56 3.12
CA HIS A 218 -61.73 -33.12 2.89
C HIS A 218 -61.61 -34.11 1.72
N SER A 219 -62.16 -35.31 1.92
CA SER A 219 -62.28 -36.39 0.94
C SER A 219 -62.78 -35.90 -0.43
N PRO A 220 -62.37 -36.57 -1.52
CA PRO A 220 -62.90 -36.29 -2.85
C PRO A 220 -64.33 -36.81 -2.95
N ASP A 221 -65.23 -35.92 -3.37
CA ASP A 221 -66.55 -36.29 -3.87
C ASP A 221 -66.48 -36.34 -5.40
N GLU A 222 -67.09 -37.39 -5.93
CA GLU A 222 -67.06 -37.83 -7.32
C GLU A 222 -67.78 -36.84 -8.25
N GLY A 223 -67.19 -36.56 -9.42
CA GLY A 223 -67.85 -35.76 -10.44
C GLY A 223 -66.98 -35.41 -11.65
N SER A 224 -66.78 -36.37 -12.55
CA SER A 224 -66.65 -36.09 -14.00
C SER A 224 -67.97 -35.47 -14.50
N PRO A 225 -67.97 -34.54 -15.50
CA PRO A 225 -67.61 -34.89 -16.87
C PRO A 225 -66.90 -33.81 -17.73
N ASP A 226 -66.20 -34.33 -18.74
CA ASP A 226 -66.13 -33.94 -20.16
C ASP A 226 -65.70 -32.52 -20.61
N GLU A 227 -64.63 -32.54 -21.41
CA GLU A 227 -64.49 -31.95 -22.76
C GLU A 227 -64.88 -30.45 -22.95
N ASP A 228 -63.87 -29.58 -23.13
CA ASP A 228 -63.70 -28.83 -24.39
C ASP A 228 -62.41 -27.97 -24.34
N SER A 229 -61.51 -28.24 -25.28
CA SER A 229 -60.54 -27.25 -25.75
C SER A 229 -61.26 -26.26 -26.66
N PRO A 230 -60.83 -24.98 -26.67
CA PRO A 230 -60.42 -24.46 -27.96
C PRO A 230 -59.15 -23.61 -27.92
N ASP A 231 -58.45 -23.71 -29.05
CA ASP A 231 -57.39 -22.85 -29.55
C ASP A 231 -57.73 -21.36 -29.50
N GLY A 232 -56.71 -20.50 -29.43
CA GLY A 232 -56.90 -19.09 -29.81
C GLY A 232 -55.82 -18.10 -29.40
N ASP A 233 -54.96 -17.79 -30.37
CA ASP A 233 -54.30 -16.49 -30.60
C ASP A 233 -53.20 -15.99 -29.65
N SER A 234 -51.98 -16.03 -30.20
CA SER A 234 -50.99 -14.96 -30.03
C SER A 234 -51.49 -13.65 -30.65
N PRO A 235 -51.07 -12.51 -30.11
CA PRO A 235 -50.64 -11.44 -31.00
C PRO A 235 -49.24 -10.94 -30.67
N ASP A 236 -48.52 -10.72 -31.76
CA ASP A 236 -47.29 -9.95 -31.92
C ASP A 236 -47.37 -8.56 -31.29
N GLY A 237 -46.19 -7.98 -31.00
CA GLY A 237 -46.02 -6.55 -31.26
C GLY A 237 -45.15 -5.76 -30.29
N ASP A 238 -44.06 -5.26 -30.87
CA ASP A 238 -43.38 -4.00 -30.58
C ASP A 238 -42.46 -3.87 -29.35
N SER A 239 -41.17 -4.02 -29.64
CA SER A 239 -40.14 -3.15 -29.06
C SER A 239 -40.21 -1.76 -29.69
N PRO A 240 -39.88 -0.71 -28.93
CA PRO A 240 -39.08 0.36 -29.51
C PRO A 240 -37.85 0.69 -28.66
N ASP A 241 -36.70 0.72 -29.34
CA ASP A 241 -35.71 1.81 -29.41
C ASP A 241 -35.58 2.70 -28.15
N GLY A 242 -34.44 2.77 -27.48
CA GLY A 242 -33.17 3.15 -28.08
C GLY A 242 -33.05 4.68 -28.08
N ASP A 243 -32.64 5.27 -26.94
CA ASP A 243 -32.03 6.60 -26.98
C ASP A 243 -31.07 6.83 -25.80
N SER A 244 -29.82 7.09 -26.17
CA SER A 244 -28.77 7.80 -25.44
C SER A 244 -28.12 8.61 -26.56
N PRO A 245 -27.82 9.91 -26.40
CA PRO A 245 -26.90 10.37 -25.36
C PRO A 245 -27.22 11.81 -24.86
N ASP A 246 -26.45 12.33 -23.90
CA ASP A 246 -25.59 13.47 -24.23
C ASP A 246 -24.53 13.73 -23.15
N GLU A 247 -23.32 13.95 -23.64
CA GLU A 247 -22.17 14.39 -22.86
C GLU A 247 -22.26 15.91 -22.65
N ASN A 248 -22.04 16.39 -21.43
CA ASN A 248 -21.57 17.76 -21.24
C ASN A 248 -20.90 18.00 -19.89
N SER A 249 -19.61 18.25 -19.95
CA SER A 249 -18.80 19.07 -19.05
C SER A 249 -17.48 19.35 -19.78
N PRO A 250 -16.73 20.44 -19.51
CA PRO A 250 -16.93 21.48 -18.48
C PRO A 250 -16.72 22.94 -18.98
N ASP A 251 -17.30 23.92 -18.28
CA ASP A 251 -16.78 25.29 -18.29
C ASP A 251 -15.98 25.53 -17.02
N GLY A 252 -14.65 25.56 -17.18
CA GLY A 252 -13.69 25.96 -16.15
C GLY A 252 -13.37 27.44 -16.30
N GLU A 253 -13.90 28.26 -15.39
CA GLU A 253 -13.48 29.65 -15.22
C GLU A 253 -12.03 29.72 -14.68
N SER A 254 -11.19 30.50 -15.35
CA SER A 254 -9.83 30.85 -14.90
C SER A 254 -9.87 32.07 -13.97
N PRO A 255 -8.97 32.18 -12.98
CA PRO A 255 -8.89 33.36 -12.13
C PRO A 255 -8.01 34.46 -12.75
N ASP A 256 -8.50 35.69 -12.70
CA ASP A 256 -7.73 36.91 -12.99
C ASP A 256 -6.68 37.15 -11.90
N GLU A 257 -5.41 37.21 -12.32
CA GLU A 257 -4.27 37.63 -11.50
C GLU A 257 -4.18 39.17 -11.50
N ASP A 258 -4.65 39.80 -10.43
CA ASP A 258 -4.49 41.24 -10.22
C ASP A 258 -3.23 41.51 -9.38
N SER A 259 -2.27 42.14 -10.04
CA SER A 259 -1.03 42.66 -9.47
C SER A 259 -1.27 44.01 -8.78
N PRO A 260 -0.72 44.24 -7.58
CA PRO A 260 -0.38 45.61 -7.21
C PRO A 260 1.12 45.82 -7.02
N ASP A 261 1.61 46.72 -7.87
CA ASP A 261 2.80 47.54 -7.75
C ASP A 261 2.95 48.15 -6.34
N GLY A 262 4.16 48.13 -5.80
CA GLY A 262 4.46 48.57 -4.44
C GLY A 262 5.94 48.83 -4.22
N THR A 263 6.43 49.87 -4.86
CA THR A 263 7.70 50.55 -4.57
C THR A 263 7.84 50.90 -3.09
N LEU A 264 8.95 50.52 -2.44
CA LEU A 264 9.50 51.28 -1.31
C LEU A 264 11.02 51.20 -1.22
N LEU A 265 11.61 52.38 -1.41
CA LEU A 265 12.99 52.79 -1.29
C LEU A 265 13.45 52.87 0.18
N MET A 266 14.76 52.63 0.36
CA MET A 266 15.70 53.24 1.33
C MET A 266 15.66 52.79 2.80
N GLY A 267 16.86 52.51 3.32
CA GLY A 267 17.15 52.60 4.75
C GLY A 267 18.45 51.93 5.19
N LEU A 268 19.60 52.48 4.79
CA LEU A 268 20.88 52.27 5.46
C LEU A 268 20.84 52.85 6.88
N SER A 269 21.12 52.04 7.90
CA SER A 269 22.07 52.30 9.00
C SER A 269 22.13 51.14 9.97
#